data_AF-A0A8W8M3R0-F1
#
_entry.id   AF-A0A8W8M3R0-F1
#
_cell.length_a   1.000
_cell.length_b   1.000
_cell.length_c   1.000
_cell.angle_alpha   90.00
_cell.angle_beta   90.00
_cell.angle_gamma   90.00
#
_symmetry.space_group_name_H-M   'P 1'
#
loop_
_entity.id
_entity.type
_entity.pdbx_description
1 polymer ?
#
loop_
_entity_poly.entity_id
_entity_poly.type
_entity_poly.pdbx_seq_one_letter_code
_entity_poly.pdbx_strand_id
1 'polypeptide(L)'
;DTTNPRRKRCRHLGKLIKKTRTSGRDMGAFMTWRELWSMSVGFDPPMTHFSSVTSAVLIYLLVLLLCYVLYKLSKTFLPGFIQEYVLDFFKTLAFCTYCFGHGVVRNAHGHLGYILCMVPLNTASVLIFNLGDGTPLTVWAKYLRGQIPTWKFVVKVSAQIVAGFCAWELGHFILGLDFHPSFADKLGKKANCNSDLRIAAIAGFFLEGTGVAYDFWMNQQTLSKTKALDIAMKFTNTALVVCIGVRMTGMYIHPAMVTGRTIGCGDTPILSHLLVYWAGPFVGIFVGLKASQIYSLPFNKDTPVKEYKKGDDSLGTKKKNVISGKVRQRKVKKDETT
;
A
#
# COMPACT_ATOMS: atom_id res chain seq x y z
N ASP A 1 58.14 -8.58 -41.66
CA ASP A 1 58.01 -7.17 -41.23
C ASP A 1 57.06 -6.95 -40.07
N THR A 2 57.51 -7.39 -38.92
CA THR A 2 57.13 -6.91 -37.59
C THR A 2 57.97 -5.68 -37.27
N THR A 3 57.41 -4.47 -37.36
CA THR A 3 57.82 -3.25 -36.60
C THR A 3 57.12 -2.00 -37.15
N ASN A 4 55.87 -1.76 -36.73
CA ASN A 4 55.35 -0.39 -36.78
C ASN A 4 54.50 -0.09 -35.52
N PRO A 5 55.08 0.62 -34.52
CA PRO A 5 54.41 0.90 -33.25
C PRO A 5 53.23 1.89 -33.38
N ARG A 6 53.03 2.56 -34.52
CA ARG A 6 51.90 3.49 -34.73
C ARG A 6 50.58 2.78 -35.07
N ARG A 7 50.61 1.56 -35.62
CA ARG A 7 49.39 0.80 -35.99
C ARG A 7 48.68 0.16 -34.79
N LYS A 8 49.38 -0.12 -33.69
CA LYS A 8 48.78 -0.64 -32.43
C LYS A 8 48.00 0.43 -31.66
N ARG A 9 48.43 1.70 -31.72
CA ARG A 9 47.79 2.80 -30.97
C ARG A 9 46.41 3.20 -31.54
N CYS A 10 46.21 3.11 -32.86
CA CYS A 10 44.88 3.34 -33.48
C CYS A 10 43.89 2.19 -33.22
N ARG A 11 44.34 0.95 -33.03
CA ARG A 11 43.46 -0.19 -32.71
C ARG A 11 42.97 -0.17 -31.25
N HIS A 12 43.71 0.49 -30.35
CA HIS A 12 43.25 0.74 -28.97
C HIS A 12 42.33 1.96 -28.86
N LEU A 13 42.60 3.06 -29.58
CA LEU A 13 41.65 4.18 -29.66
C LEU A 13 40.32 3.78 -30.31
N GLY A 14 40.35 2.95 -31.35
CA GLY A 14 39.13 2.43 -31.98
C GLY A 14 38.30 1.52 -31.05
N LYS A 15 38.90 0.82 -30.09
CA LYS A 15 38.17 0.02 -29.09
C LYS A 15 37.67 0.87 -27.91
N LEU A 16 38.38 1.93 -27.53
CA LEU A 16 37.90 2.88 -26.51
C LEU A 16 36.76 3.77 -27.02
N ILE A 17 36.76 4.15 -28.30
CA ILE A 17 35.68 4.92 -28.92
C ILE A 17 34.48 4.02 -29.26
N LYS A 18 34.67 2.72 -29.54
CA LYS A 18 33.55 1.79 -29.74
C LYS A 18 32.89 1.33 -28.43
N LYS A 19 33.60 1.35 -27.30
CA LYS A 19 33.02 1.09 -25.97
C LYS A 19 32.21 2.29 -25.43
N THR A 20 32.36 3.47 -26.01
CA THR A 20 31.54 4.66 -25.71
C THR A 20 30.38 4.87 -26.69
N ARG A 21 30.25 4.04 -27.74
CA ARG A 21 29.24 4.21 -28.81
C ARG A 21 28.25 3.05 -28.94
N THR A 22 28.04 2.30 -27.87
CA THR A 22 26.90 1.36 -27.68
C THR A 22 26.02 1.76 -26.50
N SER A 23 26.06 3.03 -26.09
CA SER A 23 25.02 3.60 -25.26
C SER A 23 24.03 4.28 -26.21
N GLY A 24 23.00 3.54 -26.61
CA GLY A 24 21.76 4.14 -27.07
C GLY A 24 21.20 4.92 -25.89
N ARG A 25 21.71 6.15 -25.72
CA ARG A 25 21.37 7.06 -24.64
C ARG A 25 20.38 8.05 -25.22
N ASP A 26 19.15 7.58 -25.42
CA ASP A 26 18.04 8.46 -25.77
C ASP A 26 16.86 8.25 -24.81
N MET A 27 16.46 9.38 -24.23
CA MET A 27 15.39 9.69 -23.28
C MET A 27 15.60 9.31 -21.80
N GLY A 28 16.22 10.24 -21.07
CA GLY A 28 16.10 10.38 -19.61
C GLY A 28 16.97 9.43 -18.79
N ALA A 29 18.30 9.59 -18.84
CA ALA A 29 19.22 8.76 -18.06
C ALA A 29 19.03 9.01 -16.56
N PHE A 30 18.23 8.16 -15.91
CA PHE A 30 18.09 8.09 -14.47
C PHE A 30 19.40 7.60 -13.85
N MET A 31 19.82 8.23 -12.75
CA MET A 31 21.03 7.81 -12.04
C MET A 31 20.79 6.47 -11.36
N THR A 32 21.63 5.48 -11.67
CA THR A 32 21.54 4.14 -11.06
C THR A 32 22.07 4.17 -9.62
N TRP A 33 21.72 3.14 -8.83
CA TRP A 33 22.27 3.03 -7.46
C TRP A 33 23.80 2.96 -7.44
N ARG A 34 24.41 2.39 -8.49
CA ARG A 34 25.87 2.24 -8.62
C ARG A 34 26.53 3.60 -8.87
N GLU A 35 25.92 4.42 -9.71
CA GLU A 35 26.39 5.80 -9.95
C GLU A 35 26.27 6.64 -8.67
N LEU A 36 25.14 6.54 -7.96
CA LEU A 36 24.96 7.17 -6.64
C LEU A 36 26.03 6.73 -5.63
N TRP A 37 26.35 5.43 -5.60
CA TRP A 37 27.42 4.89 -4.76
C TRP A 37 28.79 5.46 -5.14
N SER A 38 29.18 5.36 -6.41
CA SER A 38 30.49 5.84 -6.87
C SER A 38 30.66 7.34 -6.64
N MET A 39 29.59 8.13 -6.76
CA MET A 39 29.61 9.56 -6.41
C MET A 39 29.77 9.82 -4.90
N SER A 40 29.17 8.98 -4.05
CA SER A 40 29.15 9.20 -2.60
C SER A 40 30.43 8.70 -1.91
N VAL A 41 30.97 7.56 -2.38
CA VAL A 41 32.07 6.85 -1.73
C VAL A 41 33.39 6.96 -2.53
N GLY A 42 33.33 7.37 -3.80
CA GLY A 42 34.51 7.63 -4.64
C GLY A 42 35.12 6.38 -5.30
N PHE A 43 34.48 5.21 -5.20
CA PHE A 43 34.90 3.98 -5.88
C PHE A 43 33.69 3.12 -6.28
N ASP A 44 33.88 2.21 -7.25
CA ASP A 44 32.81 1.35 -7.74
C ASP A 44 32.36 0.31 -6.71
N PRO A 45 31.04 0.05 -6.58
CA PRO A 45 30.55 -0.89 -5.60
C PRO A 45 31.07 -2.31 -5.89
N PRO A 46 31.31 -3.13 -4.85
CA PRO A 46 31.86 -4.48 -5.00
C PRO A 46 30.88 -5.48 -5.64
N MET A 47 29.62 -5.08 -5.83
CA MET A 47 28.55 -5.91 -6.39
C MET A 47 27.86 -5.16 -7.52
N THR A 48 27.37 -5.90 -8.52
CA THR A 48 26.60 -5.32 -9.63
C THR A 48 25.11 -5.25 -9.32
N HIS A 49 24.58 -6.25 -8.61
CA HIS A 49 23.17 -6.32 -8.23
C HIS A 49 22.97 -7.00 -6.87
N PHE A 50 21.81 -6.77 -6.28
CA PHE A 50 21.39 -7.38 -5.03
C PHE A 50 20.56 -8.65 -5.27
N SER A 51 20.43 -9.50 -4.24
CA SER A 51 19.50 -10.64 -4.28
C SER A 51 18.04 -10.16 -4.46
N SER A 52 17.13 -11.04 -4.89
CA SER A 52 15.71 -10.67 -5.06
C SER A 52 15.06 -10.24 -3.74
N VAL A 53 15.41 -10.89 -2.61
CA VAL A 53 14.94 -10.50 -1.26
C VAL A 53 15.49 -9.14 -0.87
N THR A 54 16.82 -8.94 -1.00
CA THR A 54 17.46 -7.66 -0.66
C THR A 54 16.89 -6.51 -1.49
N SER A 55 16.70 -6.72 -2.80
CA SER A 55 16.13 -5.74 -3.70
C SER A 55 14.70 -5.36 -3.32
N ALA A 56 13.88 -6.34 -2.93
CA ALA A 56 12.52 -6.09 -2.47
C ALA A 56 12.50 -5.34 -1.13
N VAL A 57 13.37 -5.71 -0.19
CA VAL A 57 13.53 -4.99 1.08
C VAL A 57 13.94 -3.54 0.84
N LEU A 58 14.87 -3.27 -0.09
CA LEU A 58 15.24 -1.91 -0.48
C LEU A 58 14.05 -1.13 -1.05
N ILE A 59 13.24 -1.73 -1.94
CA ILE A 59 11.99 -1.12 -2.42
C ILE A 59 11.07 -0.79 -1.24
N TYR A 60 10.82 -1.74 -0.34
CA TYR A 60 9.92 -1.55 0.79
C TYR A 60 10.39 -0.43 1.72
N LEU A 61 11.70 -0.40 2.04
CA LEU A 61 12.28 0.62 2.91
C LEU A 61 12.22 2.01 2.29
N LEU A 62 12.56 2.15 1.00
CA LEU A 62 12.48 3.43 0.30
C LEU A 62 11.05 3.97 0.27
N VAL A 63 10.08 3.13 -0.09
CA VAL A 63 8.67 3.49 -0.12
C VAL A 63 8.17 3.86 1.27
N LEU A 64 8.45 3.01 2.27
CA LEU A 64 8.02 3.22 3.64
C LEU A 64 8.60 4.52 4.19
N LEU A 65 9.90 4.76 4.02
CA LEU A 65 10.56 5.98 4.50
C LEU A 65 9.98 7.23 3.84
N LEU A 66 9.91 7.24 2.50
CA LEU A 66 9.37 8.38 1.74
C LEU A 66 7.93 8.70 2.15
N CYS A 67 7.05 7.69 2.12
CA CYS A 67 5.64 7.88 2.45
C CYS A 67 5.45 8.21 3.92
N TYR A 68 6.24 7.63 4.83
CA TYR A 68 6.16 7.93 6.27
C TYR A 68 6.57 9.37 6.58
N VAL A 69 7.66 9.86 5.99
CA VAL A 69 8.08 11.26 6.16
C VAL A 69 6.99 12.19 5.65
N LEU A 70 6.50 12.00 4.43
CA LEU A 70 5.44 12.84 3.86
C LEU A 70 4.14 12.76 4.65
N TYR A 71 3.76 11.57 5.13
CA TYR A 71 2.61 11.34 5.99
C TYR A 71 2.75 12.10 7.33
N LYS A 72 3.93 12.06 7.96
CA LYS A 72 4.18 12.79 9.21
C LYS A 72 4.19 14.30 9.01
N LEU A 73 4.83 14.79 7.97
CA LEU A 73 4.82 16.21 7.61
C LEU A 73 3.38 16.68 7.36
N SER A 74 2.59 15.91 6.61
CA SER A 74 1.17 16.20 6.35
C SER A 74 0.35 16.25 7.63
N LYS A 75 0.59 15.30 8.56
CA LYS A 75 -0.07 15.29 9.87
C LYS A 75 0.29 16.52 10.72
N THR A 76 1.50 17.03 10.59
CA THR A 76 1.97 18.18 11.39
C THR A 76 1.52 19.52 10.80
N PHE A 77 1.55 19.65 9.47
CA PHE A 77 1.40 20.96 8.81
C PHE A 77 0.03 21.21 8.17
N LEU A 78 -0.75 20.17 7.85
CA LEU A 78 -2.05 20.37 7.19
C LEU A 78 -3.20 20.58 8.17
N PRO A 79 -4.18 21.44 7.84
CA PRO A 79 -5.39 21.61 8.63
C PRO A 79 -6.26 20.35 8.58
N GLY A 80 -7.01 20.10 9.66
CA GLY A 80 -7.76 18.86 9.86
C GLY A 80 -8.70 18.48 8.71
N PHE A 81 -9.32 19.47 8.05
CA PHE A 81 -10.25 19.22 6.95
C PHE A 81 -9.56 18.67 5.69
N ILE A 82 -8.29 18.99 5.41
CA ILE A 82 -7.54 18.44 4.27
C ILE A 82 -6.74 17.21 4.70
N GLN A 83 -6.26 17.23 5.94
CA GLN A 83 -5.34 16.25 6.50
C GLN A 83 -5.82 14.81 6.27
N GLU A 84 -7.08 14.50 6.56
CA GLU A 84 -7.60 13.13 6.39
C GLU A 84 -7.42 12.58 4.97
N TYR A 85 -7.66 13.41 3.94
CA TYR A 85 -7.56 13.00 2.54
C TYR A 85 -6.11 12.78 2.09
N VAL A 86 -5.20 13.64 2.58
CA VAL A 86 -3.77 13.54 2.26
C VAL A 86 -3.11 12.37 3.00
N LEU A 87 -3.52 12.09 4.23
CA LEU A 87 -3.07 10.89 4.95
C LEU A 87 -3.57 9.61 4.27
N ASP A 88 -4.82 9.60 3.80
CA ASP A 88 -5.36 8.53 2.94
C ASP A 88 -4.51 8.33 1.69
N PHE A 89 -4.17 9.42 1.00
CA PHE A 89 -3.33 9.40 -0.20
C PHE A 89 -1.97 8.74 0.06
N PHE A 90 -1.21 9.19 1.07
CA PHE A 90 0.13 8.64 1.33
C PHE A 90 0.09 7.19 1.83
N LYS A 91 -0.93 6.83 2.60
CA LYS A 91 -1.15 5.45 3.00
C LYS A 91 -1.42 4.58 1.76
N THR A 92 -2.34 4.98 0.89
CA THR A 92 -2.62 4.23 -0.35
C THR A 92 -1.40 4.16 -1.27
N LEU A 93 -0.64 5.25 -1.41
CA LEU A 93 0.59 5.31 -2.21
C LEU A 93 1.60 4.25 -1.74
N ALA A 94 1.82 4.14 -0.42
CA ALA A 94 2.73 3.16 0.14
C ALA A 94 2.29 1.71 -0.18
N PHE A 95 1.04 1.37 0.16
CA PHE A 95 0.49 0.03 -0.06
C PHE A 95 0.47 -0.37 -1.55
N CYS A 96 0.11 0.56 -2.44
CA CYS A 96 0.12 0.34 -3.88
C CYS A 96 1.55 0.13 -4.41
N THR A 97 2.54 0.84 -3.87
CA THR A 97 3.93 0.73 -4.37
C THR A 97 4.63 -0.55 -3.88
N TYR A 98 4.23 -1.12 -2.72
CA TYR A 98 4.80 -2.39 -2.24
C TYR A 98 4.60 -3.56 -3.23
N CYS A 99 3.59 -3.51 -4.10
CA CYS A 99 3.36 -4.58 -5.08
C CYS A 99 4.55 -4.80 -6.04
N PHE A 100 5.39 -3.79 -6.25
CA PHE A 100 6.60 -3.90 -7.05
C PHE A 100 7.61 -4.85 -6.41
N GLY A 101 7.87 -4.69 -5.10
CA GLY A 101 8.73 -5.59 -4.33
C GLY A 101 8.11 -6.98 -4.18
N HIS A 102 6.79 -7.07 -3.94
CA HIS A 102 6.07 -8.34 -3.87
C HIS A 102 6.24 -9.15 -5.16
N GLY A 103 6.14 -8.50 -6.32
CA GLY A 103 6.34 -9.14 -7.61
C GLY A 103 7.78 -9.66 -7.81
N VAL A 104 8.78 -8.99 -7.24
CA VAL A 104 10.19 -9.45 -7.30
C VAL A 104 10.37 -10.72 -6.48
N VAL A 105 9.94 -10.71 -5.22
CA VAL A 105 10.09 -11.87 -4.34
C VAL A 105 9.24 -13.05 -4.81
N ARG A 106 8.00 -12.82 -5.25
CA ARG A 106 7.13 -13.88 -5.76
C ARG A 106 7.71 -14.57 -6.99
N ASN A 107 8.34 -13.82 -7.89
CA ASN A 107 8.95 -14.41 -9.08
C ASN A 107 10.19 -15.25 -8.75
N ALA A 108 10.93 -14.90 -7.69
CA ALA A 108 12.14 -15.62 -7.29
C ALA A 108 11.88 -16.78 -6.31
N HIS A 109 10.90 -16.64 -5.41
CA HIS A 109 10.68 -17.53 -4.27
C HIS A 109 9.22 -18.02 -4.15
N GLY A 110 8.40 -17.79 -5.18
CA GLY A 110 7.02 -18.26 -5.23
C GLY A 110 6.11 -17.61 -4.17
N HIS A 111 5.01 -18.31 -3.87
CA HIS A 111 3.99 -17.85 -2.92
C HIS A 111 4.51 -17.73 -1.49
N LEU A 112 5.40 -18.63 -1.07
CA LEU A 112 5.97 -18.60 0.28
C LEU A 112 6.79 -17.33 0.51
N GLY A 113 7.67 -16.96 -0.44
CA GLY A 113 8.43 -15.71 -0.34
C GLY A 113 7.53 -14.48 -0.34
N TYR A 114 6.47 -14.48 -1.16
CA TYR A 114 5.46 -13.43 -1.13
C TYR A 114 4.83 -13.28 0.26
N ILE A 115 4.34 -14.37 0.87
CA ILE A 115 3.71 -14.35 2.20
C ILE A 115 4.69 -13.85 3.26
N LEU A 116 5.91 -14.38 3.28
CA LEU A 116 6.94 -14.04 4.27
C LEU A 116 7.37 -12.56 4.22
N CYS A 117 7.28 -11.91 3.07
CA CYS A 117 7.54 -10.46 2.96
C CYS A 117 6.29 -9.61 3.18
N MET A 118 5.16 -9.99 2.57
CA MET A 118 3.92 -9.20 2.56
C MET A 118 3.31 -9.05 3.95
N VAL A 119 3.23 -10.15 4.71
CA VAL A 119 2.55 -10.17 6.02
C VAL A 119 3.23 -9.24 7.03
N PRO A 120 4.55 -9.36 7.33
CA PRO A 120 5.18 -8.46 8.29
C PRO A 120 5.20 -7.01 7.80
N LEU A 121 5.44 -6.76 6.51
CA LEU A 121 5.47 -5.42 5.93
C LEU A 121 4.13 -4.70 6.08
N ASN A 122 3.03 -5.35 5.68
CA ASN A 122 1.71 -4.74 5.75
C ASN A 122 1.21 -4.63 7.19
N THR A 123 1.53 -5.59 8.05
CA THR A 123 1.27 -5.51 9.50
C THR A 123 1.97 -4.29 10.11
N ALA A 124 3.26 -4.13 9.86
CA ALA A 124 4.01 -2.95 10.32
C ALA A 124 3.43 -1.65 9.72
N SER A 125 3.10 -1.66 8.42
CA SER A 125 2.58 -0.49 7.72
C SER A 125 1.25 0.00 8.28
N VAL A 126 0.29 -0.89 8.61
CA VAL A 126 -0.97 -0.43 9.24
C VAL A 126 -0.78 0.10 10.66
N LEU A 127 0.24 -0.37 11.38
CA LEU A 127 0.58 0.14 12.71
C LEU A 127 1.27 1.51 12.62
N ILE A 128 2.10 1.72 11.60
CA ILE A 128 2.80 2.98 11.32
C ILE A 128 1.84 4.04 10.75
N PHE A 129 1.10 3.69 9.70
CA PHE A 129 0.07 4.51 9.05
C PHE A 129 -1.28 4.33 9.76
N ASN A 130 -1.33 4.80 11.00
CA ASN A 130 -2.45 4.58 11.92
C ASN A 130 -3.70 5.43 11.67
N LEU A 131 -3.65 6.40 10.76
CA LEU A 131 -4.77 7.20 10.30
C LEU A 131 -4.99 6.95 8.80
N GLY A 132 -6.18 7.31 8.35
CA GLY A 132 -6.61 7.10 6.98
C GLY A 132 -6.99 5.65 6.66
N ASP A 133 -7.80 5.49 5.61
CA ASP A 133 -8.40 4.22 5.22
C ASP A 133 -7.48 3.39 4.32
N GLY A 134 -6.74 4.03 3.41
CA GLY A 134 -5.70 3.38 2.61
C GLY A 134 -6.21 2.53 1.44
N THR A 135 -7.50 2.24 1.34
CA THR A 135 -8.11 1.51 0.22
C THR A 135 -9.58 1.93 -0.01
N PRO A 136 -10.07 1.94 -1.27
CA PRO A 136 -11.47 2.24 -1.58
C PRO A 136 -12.46 1.31 -0.89
N LEU A 137 -12.06 0.07 -0.62
CA LEU A 137 -12.94 -0.94 -0.01
C LEU A 137 -13.31 -0.61 1.44
N THR A 138 -12.37 -0.05 2.21
CA THR A 138 -12.64 0.38 3.59
C THR A 138 -13.54 1.61 3.61
N VAL A 139 -13.33 2.56 2.68
CA VAL A 139 -14.19 3.75 2.53
C VAL A 139 -15.61 3.33 2.12
N TRP A 140 -15.74 2.37 1.20
CA TRP A 140 -17.02 1.79 0.80
C TRP A 140 -17.74 1.12 1.98
N ALA A 141 -17.04 0.33 2.79
CA ALA A 141 -17.62 -0.28 3.98
C ALA A 141 -18.10 0.76 5.01
N LYS A 142 -17.37 1.87 5.19
CA LYS A 142 -17.80 2.99 6.06
C LYS A 142 -19.04 3.68 5.51
N TYR A 143 -19.10 3.90 4.20
CA TYR A 143 -20.26 4.49 3.53
C TYR A 143 -21.51 3.61 3.69
N LEU A 144 -21.40 2.29 3.45
CA LEU A 144 -22.50 1.34 3.64
C LEU A 144 -23.03 1.28 5.08
N ARG A 145 -22.17 1.57 6.07
CA ARG A 145 -22.56 1.65 7.49
C ARG A 145 -23.12 3.02 7.90
N GLY A 146 -23.25 3.98 6.97
CA GLY A 146 -23.69 5.34 7.26
C GLY A 146 -22.70 6.17 8.09
N GLN A 147 -21.42 5.76 8.17
CA GLN A 147 -20.40 6.44 8.98
C GLN A 147 -19.81 7.67 8.30
N ILE A 148 -19.95 7.78 6.97
CA ILE A 148 -19.51 8.92 6.18
C ILE A 148 -20.58 9.29 5.14
N PRO A 149 -20.75 10.59 4.82
CA PRO A 149 -21.64 11.03 3.75
C PRO A 149 -21.07 10.73 2.36
N THR A 150 -21.93 10.74 1.33
CA THR A 150 -21.57 10.42 -0.07
C THR A 150 -20.44 11.28 -0.62
N TRP A 151 -20.45 12.59 -0.36
CA TRP A 151 -19.40 13.49 -0.87
C TRP A 151 -18.01 13.10 -0.33
N LYS A 152 -17.94 12.71 0.95
CA LYS A 152 -16.68 12.31 1.59
C LYS A 152 -16.20 10.97 1.03
N PHE A 153 -17.11 10.03 0.78
CA PHE A 153 -16.82 8.79 0.06
C PHE A 153 -16.17 9.08 -1.30
N VAL A 154 -16.77 9.95 -2.12
CA VAL A 154 -16.25 10.30 -3.45
C VAL A 154 -14.86 10.93 -3.38
N VAL A 155 -14.65 11.90 -2.48
CA VAL A 155 -13.34 12.59 -2.35
C VAL A 155 -12.25 11.62 -1.88
N LYS A 156 -12.53 10.77 -0.89
CA LYS A 156 -11.55 9.79 -0.40
C LYS A 156 -11.18 8.77 -1.47
N VAL A 157 -12.17 8.19 -2.17
CA VAL A 157 -11.91 7.23 -3.25
C VAL A 157 -11.11 7.89 -4.39
N SER A 158 -11.43 9.14 -4.74
CA SER A 158 -10.69 9.89 -5.76
C SER A 158 -9.23 10.09 -5.37
N ALA A 159 -8.95 10.52 -4.12
CA ALA A 159 -7.59 10.66 -3.61
C ALA A 159 -6.81 9.34 -3.68
N GLN A 160 -7.47 8.22 -3.36
CA GLN A 160 -6.86 6.89 -3.42
C GLN A 160 -6.59 6.43 -4.86
N ILE A 161 -7.44 6.76 -5.83
CA ILE A 161 -7.19 6.50 -7.26
C ILE A 161 -5.95 7.27 -7.73
N VAL A 162 -5.84 8.56 -7.39
CA VAL A 162 -4.66 9.38 -7.72
C VAL A 162 -3.41 8.78 -7.08
N ALA A 163 -3.48 8.34 -5.82
CA ALA A 163 -2.39 7.64 -5.16
C ALA A 163 -1.98 6.34 -5.89
N GLY A 164 -2.94 5.61 -6.46
CA GLY A 164 -2.69 4.44 -7.31
C GLY A 164 -1.88 4.78 -8.57
N PHE A 165 -2.23 5.85 -9.27
CA PHE A 165 -1.44 6.33 -10.42
C PHE A 165 -0.05 6.83 -10.00
N CYS A 166 0.05 7.57 -8.90
CA CYS A 166 1.35 8.00 -8.36
C CYS A 166 2.21 6.81 -7.91
N ALA A 167 1.61 5.72 -7.42
CA ALA A 167 2.32 4.51 -7.05
C ALA A 167 2.94 3.80 -8.26
N TRP A 168 2.27 3.84 -9.42
CA TRP A 168 2.82 3.33 -10.66
C TRP A 168 4.09 4.10 -11.06
N GLU A 169 4.04 5.43 -11.01
CA GLU A 169 5.21 6.27 -11.34
C GLU A 169 6.34 6.11 -10.31
N LEU A 170 6.02 6.13 -9.01
CA LEU A 170 7.00 5.90 -7.95
C LEU A 170 7.64 4.51 -8.05
N GLY A 171 6.86 3.48 -8.35
CA GLY A 171 7.37 2.13 -8.55
C GLY A 171 8.36 2.05 -9.70
N HIS A 172 8.05 2.64 -10.86
CA HIS A 172 8.98 2.69 -11.99
C HIS A 172 10.21 3.55 -11.71
N PHE A 173 10.06 4.65 -10.99
CA PHE A 173 11.18 5.44 -10.51
C PHE A 173 12.15 4.58 -9.68
N ILE A 174 11.64 3.82 -8.71
CA ILE A 174 12.47 2.95 -7.86
C ILE A 174 13.09 1.79 -8.67
N LEU A 175 12.35 1.21 -9.62
CA LEU A 175 12.91 0.20 -10.54
C LEU A 175 14.08 0.80 -11.35
N GLY A 176 14.00 2.07 -11.72
CA GLY A 176 15.06 2.81 -12.42
C GLY A 176 16.39 2.89 -11.66
N LEU A 177 16.37 2.69 -10.34
CA LEU A 177 17.59 2.60 -9.55
C LEU A 177 18.40 1.33 -9.82
N ASP A 178 17.82 0.33 -10.50
CA ASP A 178 18.47 -0.89 -11.00
C ASP A 178 19.12 -1.79 -9.92
N PHE A 179 18.43 -1.98 -8.79
CA PHE A 179 18.91 -2.87 -7.71
C PHE A 179 19.00 -4.34 -8.12
N HIS A 180 18.22 -4.78 -9.11
CA HIS A 180 18.11 -6.18 -9.52
C HIS A 180 18.03 -6.31 -11.05
N PRO A 181 18.61 -7.37 -11.66
CA PRO A 181 18.65 -7.51 -13.12
C PRO A 181 17.25 -7.55 -13.78
N SER A 182 16.24 -8.04 -13.05
CA SER A 182 14.86 -8.10 -13.56
C SER A 182 14.18 -6.73 -13.65
N PHE A 183 14.79 -5.65 -13.14
CA PHE A 183 14.18 -4.32 -13.17
C PHE A 183 14.25 -3.70 -14.56
N ALA A 184 15.35 -3.91 -15.28
CA ALA A 184 15.50 -3.47 -16.66
C ALA A 184 14.40 -4.05 -17.58
N ASP A 185 14.09 -5.35 -17.45
CA ASP A 185 13.00 -5.98 -18.19
C ASP A 185 11.63 -5.38 -17.83
N LYS A 186 11.37 -5.13 -16.55
CA LYS A 186 10.12 -4.50 -16.08
C LYS A 186 9.98 -3.06 -16.59
N LEU A 187 11.06 -2.29 -16.61
CA LEU A 187 11.09 -0.93 -17.16
C LEU A 187 10.84 -0.93 -18.67
N GLY A 188 11.48 -1.84 -19.41
CA GLY A 188 11.27 -1.99 -20.85
C GLY A 188 9.81 -2.34 -21.20
N LYS A 189 9.11 -3.01 -20.28
CA LYS A 189 7.68 -3.33 -20.40
C LYS A 189 6.73 -2.22 -19.95
N LYS A 190 7.22 -1.07 -19.44
CA LYS A 190 6.36 0.04 -18.99
C LYS A 190 5.43 0.52 -20.12
N ALA A 191 5.95 0.65 -21.34
CA ALA A 191 5.19 1.11 -22.51
C ALA A 191 4.18 0.06 -23.03
N ASN A 192 4.47 -1.23 -22.81
CA ASN A 192 3.64 -2.35 -23.25
C ASN A 192 3.07 -3.08 -22.02
N CYS A 193 2.37 -2.33 -21.17
CA CYS A 193 1.75 -2.91 -19.98
C CYS A 193 0.67 -3.94 -20.39
N ASN A 194 0.56 -5.03 -19.62
CA ASN A 194 -0.43 -6.07 -19.85
C ASN A 194 -1.37 -6.19 -18.65
N SER A 195 -2.63 -6.49 -18.91
CA SER A 195 -3.62 -6.79 -17.88
C SER A 195 -3.32 -8.13 -17.21
N ASP A 196 -3.61 -8.22 -15.92
CA ASP A 196 -3.53 -9.47 -15.15
C ASP A 196 -4.84 -10.29 -15.20
N LEU A 197 -5.87 -9.78 -15.90
CA LEU A 197 -7.09 -10.53 -16.16
C LEU A 197 -6.84 -11.57 -17.26
N ARG A 198 -6.81 -12.85 -16.87
CA ARG A 198 -6.56 -14.02 -17.74
C ARG A 198 -7.80 -14.87 -18.00
N ILE A 199 -8.92 -14.53 -17.38
CA ILE A 199 -10.19 -15.25 -17.46
C ILE A 199 -11.31 -14.33 -17.95
N ALA A 200 -12.45 -14.92 -18.31
CA ALA A 200 -13.64 -14.15 -18.70
C ALA A 200 -14.03 -13.13 -17.63
N ALA A 201 -14.43 -11.93 -18.03
CA ALA A 201 -14.73 -10.83 -17.11
C ALA A 201 -15.80 -11.19 -16.06
N ILE A 202 -16.82 -11.96 -16.43
CA ILE A 202 -17.84 -12.44 -15.49
C ILE A 202 -17.24 -13.39 -14.45
N ALA A 203 -16.38 -14.32 -14.87
CA ALA A 203 -15.69 -15.22 -13.93
C ALA A 203 -14.73 -14.43 -13.02
N GLY A 204 -14.03 -13.42 -13.56
CA GLY A 204 -13.19 -12.51 -12.77
C GLY A 204 -13.98 -11.71 -11.74
N PHE A 205 -15.17 -11.21 -12.10
CA PHE A 205 -16.08 -10.51 -11.20
C PHE A 205 -16.44 -11.37 -9.98
N PHE A 206 -16.82 -12.63 -10.21
CA PHE A 206 -17.12 -13.55 -9.12
C PHE A 206 -15.87 -13.92 -8.31
N LEU A 207 -14.72 -14.11 -8.96
CA LEU A 207 -13.48 -14.47 -8.28
C LEU A 207 -13.01 -13.35 -7.34
N GLU A 208 -12.86 -12.11 -7.85
CA GLU A 208 -12.48 -10.96 -7.01
C GLU A 208 -13.56 -10.65 -5.96
N GLY A 209 -14.84 -10.72 -6.34
CA GLY A 209 -15.94 -10.44 -5.42
C GLY A 209 -16.03 -11.43 -4.26
N THR A 210 -15.90 -12.74 -4.52
CA THR A 210 -15.91 -13.77 -3.46
C THR A 210 -14.65 -13.72 -2.62
N GLY A 211 -13.48 -13.48 -3.22
CA GLY A 211 -12.22 -13.27 -2.51
C GLY A 211 -12.33 -12.09 -1.52
N VAL A 212 -12.85 -10.96 -1.99
CA VAL A 212 -13.08 -9.77 -1.14
C VAL A 212 -14.15 -10.02 -0.09
N ALA A 213 -15.24 -10.72 -0.40
CA ALA A 213 -16.28 -11.04 0.58
C ALA A 213 -15.73 -11.87 1.74
N TYR A 214 -14.97 -12.92 1.42
CA TYR A 214 -14.34 -13.78 2.41
C TYR A 214 -13.28 -13.04 3.23
N ASP A 215 -12.36 -12.33 2.57
CA ASP A 215 -11.32 -11.56 3.23
C ASP A 215 -11.90 -10.50 4.17
N PHE A 216 -12.92 -9.78 3.70
CA PHE A 216 -13.59 -8.76 4.51
C PHE A 216 -14.34 -9.36 5.71
N TRP A 217 -15.06 -10.46 5.51
CA TRP A 217 -15.74 -11.17 6.61
C TRP A 217 -14.76 -11.64 7.67
N MET A 218 -13.62 -12.23 7.25
CA MET A 218 -12.56 -12.67 8.16
C MET A 218 -11.92 -11.49 8.89
N ASN A 219 -11.76 -10.35 8.21
CA ASN A 219 -11.24 -9.11 8.79
C ASN A 219 -12.17 -8.51 9.87
N GLN A 220 -13.48 -8.82 9.83
CA GLN A 220 -14.42 -8.44 10.90
C GLN A 220 -14.30 -9.29 12.18
N GLN A 221 -13.62 -10.43 12.11
CA GLN A 221 -13.47 -11.33 13.26
C GLN A 221 -12.31 -10.89 14.16
N THR A 222 -12.39 -11.22 15.45
CA THR A 222 -11.27 -11.13 16.38
C THR A 222 -10.60 -12.50 16.46
N LEU A 223 -9.39 -12.60 15.92
CA LEU A 223 -8.62 -13.85 15.81
C LEU A 223 -7.60 -13.98 16.94
N SER A 224 -7.12 -12.86 17.50
CA SER A 224 -6.24 -12.85 18.67
C SER A 224 -6.49 -11.65 19.58
N LYS A 225 -6.19 -11.83 20.88
CA LYS A 225 -6.18 -10.75 21.87
C LYS A 225 -5.02 -9.76 21.62
N THR A 226 -3.91 -10.23 21.04
CA THR A 226 -2.77 -9.38 20.74
C THR A 226 -3.00 -8.69 19.41
N LYS A 227 -3.18 -7.36 19.43
CA LYS A 227 -3.48 -6.55 18.22
C LYS A 227 -2.54 -6.83 17.04
N ALA A 228 -1.23 -6.89 17.28
CA ALA A 228 -0.26 -7.15 16.23
C ALA A 228 -0.42 -8.54 15.61
N LEU A 229 -0.70 -9.56 16.43
CA LEU A 229 -0.92 -10.93 15.99
C LEU A 229 -2.25 -11.07 15.24
N ASP A 230 -3.31 -10.41 15.71
CA ASP A 230 -4.61 -10.35 15.04
C ASP A 230 -4.49 -9.77 13.62
N ILE A 231 -3.81 -8.62 13.51
CA ILE A 231 -3.52 -7.98 12.21
C ILE A 231 -2.67 -8.90 11.32
N ALA A 232 -1.62 -9.52 11.87
CA ALA A 232 -0.76 -10.41 11.10
C ALA A 232 -1.53 -11.61 10.55
N MET A 233 -2.40 -12.24 11.34
CA MET A 233 -3.24 -13.35 10.87
C MET A 233 -4.22 -12.91 9.78
N LYS A 234 -4.78 -11.70 9.88
CA LYS A 234 -5.64 -11.12 8.84
C LYS A 234 -4.87 -10.90 7.54
N PHE A 235 -3.65 -10.37 7.60
CA PHE A 235 -2.81 -10.26 6.40
C PHE A 235 -2.34 -11.60 5.86
N THR A 236 -2.13 -12.61 6.72
CA THR A 236 -1.87 -13.98 6.27
C THR A 236 -3.07 -14.51 5.48
N ASN A 237 -4.30 -14.32 5.97
CA ASN A 237 -5.51 -14.65 5.24
C ASN A 237 -5.55 -13.97 3.87
N THR A 238 -5.39 -12.64 3.84
CA THR A 238 -5.36 -11.87 2.59
C THR A 238 -4.30 -12.42 1.65
N ALA A 239 -3.07 -12.68 2.12
CA ALA A 239 -1.99 -13.20 1.30
C ALA A 239 -2.31 -14.58 0.70
N LEU A 240 -3.01 -15.45 1.45
CA LEU A 240 -3.48 -16.74 0.94
C LEU A 240 -4.53 -16.58 -0.15
N VAL A 241 -5.53 -15.70 0.05
CA VAL A 241 -6.54 -15.39 -0.98
C VAL A 241 -5.86 -14.87 -2.24
N VAL A 242 -4.92 -13.92 -2.11
CA VAL A 242 -4.12 -13.43 -3.25
C VAL A 242 -3.40 -14.58 -3.95
N CYS A 243 -2.71 -15.45 -3.22
CA CYS A 243 -1.98 -16.57 -3.82
C CYS A 243 -2.88 -17.50 -4.64
N ILE A 244 -4.12 -17.72 -4.22
CA ILE A 244 -5.10 -18.56 -4.93
C ILE A 244 -5.50 -17.91 -6.27
N GLY A 245 -5.82 -16.60 -6.27
CA GLY A 245 -6.37 -15.94 -7.47
C GLY A 245 -5.34 -15.23 -8.37
N VAL A 246 -4.08 -15.11 -7.95
CA VAL A 246 -3.08 -14.27 -8.65
C VAL A 246 -2.84 -14.67 -10.11
N ARG A 247 -2.99 -15.94 -10.48
CA ARG A 247 -2.81 -16.41 -11.86
C ARG A 247 -4.02 -16.13 -12.77
N MET A 248 -5.17 -15.81 -12.19
CA MET A 248 -6.44 -15.65 -12.93
C MET A 248 -6.80 -14.17 -13.13
N THR A 249 -6.72 -13.36 -12.07
CA THR A 249 -7.07 -11.92 -12.12
C THR A 249 -5.98 -11.04 -11.52
N GLY A 250 -4.91 -11.61 -10.98
CA GLY A 250 -3.97 -10.92 -10.09
C GLY A 250 -4.42 -10.91 -8.62
N MET A 251 -5.72 -11.12 -8.35
CA MET A 251 -6.33 -11.11 -7.01
C MET A 251 -5.82 -9.95 -6.16
N TYR A 252 -6.10 -8.75 -6.62
CA TYR A 252 -5.52 -7.56 -6.02
C TYR A 252 -6.24 -7.11 -4.76
N ILE A 253 -7.56 -7.36 -4.67
CA ILE A 253 -8.39 -6.95 -3.52
C ILE A 253 -8.23 -5.44 -3.22
N HIS A 254 -7.88 -4.64 -4.23
CA HIS A 254 -7.53 -3.23 -4.06
C HIS A 254 -7.77 -2.42 -5.35
N PRO A 255 -8.99 -1.88 -5.57
CA PRO A 255 -9.41 -1.26 -6.83
C PRO A 255 -8.47 -0.15 -7.33
N ALA A 256 -8.02 0.74 -6.43
CA ALA A 256 -7.11 1.82 -6.79
C ALA A 256 -5.72 1.33 -7.25
N MET A 257 -5.25 0.20 -6.72
CA MET A 257 -3.95 -0.38 -7.08
C MET A 257 -4.02 -0.92 -8.51
N VAL A 258 -5.10 -1.65 -8.82
CA VAL A 258 -5.30 -2.23 -10.16
C VAL A 258 -5.53 -1.15 -11.20
N THR A 259 -6.30 -0.12 -10.84
CA THR A 259 -6.58 1.03 -11.71
C THR A 259 -5.29 1.72 -12.10
N GLY A 260 -4.46 2.11 -11.12
CA GLY A 260 -3.20 2.78 -11.41
C GLY A 260 -2.21 1.96 -12.23
N ARG A 261 -2.32 0.63 -12.19
CA ARG A 261 -1.35 -0.30 -12.79
C ARG A 261 -1.75 -0.86 -14.15
N THR A 262 -3.04 -1.12 -14.35
CA THR A 262 -3.51 -2.00 -15.45
C THR A 262 -4.71 -1.44 -16.22
N ILE A 263 -5.26 -0.29 -15.84
CA ILE A 263 -6.35 0.29 -16.62
C ILE A 263 -5.85 0.67 -18.02
N GLY A 264 -6.56 0.23 -19.06
CA GLY A 264 -6.15 0.46 -20.45
C GLY A 264 -4.91 -0.31 -20.89
N CYS A 265 -4.43 -1.28 -20.11
CA CYS A 265 -3.29 -2.12 -20.47
C CYS A 265 -3.72 -3.37 -21.25
N GLY A 266 -2.99 -3.69 -22.31
CA GLY A 266 -3.28 -4.80 -23.22
C GLY A 266 -4.68 -4.69 -23.85
N ASP A 267 -5.26 -5.84 -24.21
CA ASP A 267 -6.55 -5.90 -24.91
C ASP A 267 -7.76 -5.99 -23.96
N THR A 268 -7.59 -5.72 -22.67
CA THR A 268 -8.70 -5.79 -21.70
C THR A 268 -9.59 -4.56 -21.83
N PRO A 269 -10.89 -4.70 -22.18
CA PRO A 269 -11.80 -3.57 -22.26
C PRO A 269 -11.93 -2.86 -20.91
N ILE A 270 -12.02 -1.53 -20.92
CA ILE A 270 -12.19 -0.72 -19.70
C ILE A 270 -13.41 -1.19 -18.90
N LEU A 271 -14.50 -1.55 -19.57
CA LEU A 271 -15.70 -2.06 -18.89
C LEU A 271 -15.44 -3.37 -18.15
N SER A 272 -14.66 -4.30 -18.75
CA SER A 272 -14.26 -5.54 -18.08
C SER A 272 -13.39 -5.26 -16.86
N HIS A 273 -12.47 -4.28 -16.96
CA HIS A 273 -11.65 -3.85 -15.83
C HIS A 273 -12.52 -3.28 -14.69
N LEU A 274 -13.45 -2.38 -15.00
CA LEU A 274 -14.36 -1.80 -14.00
C LEU A 274 -15.27 -2.86 -13.36
N LEU A 275 -15.80 -3.78 -14.17
CA LEU A 275 -16.63 -4.87 -13.67
C LEU A 275 -15.84 -5.75 -12.69
N VAL A 276 -14.66 -6.22 -13.09
CA VAL A 276 -13.85 -7.16 -12.29
C VAL A 276 -13.26 -6.50 -11.05
N TYR A 277 -12.63 -5.33 -11.19
CA TYR A 277 -11.79 -4.75 -10.13
C TYR A 277 -12.48 -3.66 -9.29
N TRP A 278 -13.66 -3.20 -9.68
CA TRP A 278 -14.47 -2.28 -8.88
C TRP A 278 -15.79 -2.89 -8.45
N ALA A 279 -16.63 -3.30 -9.41
CA ALA A 279 -17.97 -3.79 -9.09
C ALA A 279 -17.92 -5.09 -8.26
N GLY A 280 -17.10 -6.07 -8.68
CA GLY A 280 -16.90 -7.33 -7.95
C GLY A 280 -16.50 -7.10 -6.49
N PRO A 281 -15.37 -6.42 -6.20
CA PRO A 281 -14.96 -6.09 -4.85
C PRO A 281 -15.99 -5.29 -4.04
N PHE A 282 -16.71 -4.34 -4.65
CA PHE A 282 -17.71 -3.54 -3.93
C PHE A 282 -18.93 -4.40 -3.52
N VAL A 283 -19.38 -5.28 -4.41
CA VAL A 283 -20.39 -6.30 -4.09
C VAL A 283 -19.85 -7.25 -3.01
N GLY A 284 -18.59 -7.64 -3.11
CA GLY A 284 -17.91 -8.48 -2.12
C GLY A 284 -17.95 -7.89 -0.72
N ILE A 285 -17.63 -6.60 -0.55
CA ILE A 285 -17.75 -5.90 0.74
C ILE A 285 -19.18 -5.94 1.27
N PHE A 286 -20.18 -5.70 0.43
CA PHE A 286 -21.58 -5.78 0.85
C PHE A 286 -21.96 -7.18 1.35
N VAL A 287 -21.58 -8.22 0.59
CA VAL A 287 -21.82 -9.62 0.97
C VAL A 287 -21.09 -9.97 2.26
N GLY A 288 -19.81 -9.62 2.39
CA GLY A 288 -19.00 -9.85 3.59
C GLY A 288 -19.56 -9.14 4.83
N LEU A 289 -20.08 -7.91 4.67
CA LEU A 289 -20.81 -7.19 5.73
C LEU A 289 -22.03 -8.00 6.19
N LYS A 290 -22.88 -8.46 5.27
CA LYS A 290 -24.06 -9.26 5.62
C LYS A 290 -23.67 -10.60 6.27
N ALA A 291 -22.66 -11.27 5.74
CA ALA A 291 -22.12 -12.49 6.33
C ALA A 291 -21.63 -12.25 7.77
N SER A 292 -20.97 -11.12 8.06
CA SER A 292 -20.47 -10.82 9.41
C SER A 292 -21.57 -10.55 10.45
N GLN A 293 -22.78 -10.20 10.00
CA GLN A 293 -23.95 -10.03 10.87
C GLN A 293 -24.59 -11.37 11.24
N ILE A 294 -24.40 -12.39 10.41
CA ILE A 294 -25.03 -13.72 10.56
C ILE A 294 -24.04 -14.70 11.20
N TYR A 295 -22.78 -14.66 10.76
CA TYR A 295 -21.73 -15.61 11.13
C TYR A 295 -20.60 -14.89 11.85
N SER A 296 -20.40 -15.23 13.12
CA SER A 296 -19.28 -14.78 13.95
C SER A 296 -18.51 -15.97 14.49
N LEU A 297 -17.19 -15.89 14.50
CA LEU A 297 -16.37 -16.92 15.12
C LEU A 297 -16.54 -16.89 16.65
N PRO A 298 -16.48 -18.05 17.34
CA PRO A 298 -16.71 -18.15 18.78
C PRO A 298 -15.71 -17.33 19.60
N PHE A 299 -14.52 -17.08 19.07
CA PHE A 299 -13.49 -16.23 19.66
C PHE A 299 -13.90 -14.76 19.85
N ASN A 300 -15.02 -14.33 19.24
CA ASN A 300 -15.50 -12.95 19.29
C ASN A 300 -16.32 -12.62 20.56
N LYS A 301 -16.72 -13.62 21.36
CA LYS A 301 -17.70 -13.45 22.46
C LYS A 301 -17.13 -12.97 23.80
N ASP A 302 -15.80 -12.87 23.94
CA ASP A 302 -15.16 -12.50 25.22
C ASP A 302 -14.86 -10.99 25.37
N THR A 303 -15.33 -10.14 24.45
CA THR A 303 -15.11 -8.68 24.54
C THR A 303 -16.42 -7.98 24.88
N PRO A 304 -16.60 -7.41 26.09
CA PRO A 304 -17.79 -6.62 26.38
C PRO A 304 -17.86 -5.42 25.44
N VAL A 305 -19.01 -5.25 24.79
CA VAL A 305 -19.31 -4.13 23.90
C VAL A 305 -19.20 -2.84 24.71
N LYS A 306 -18.07 -2.14 24.61
CA LYS A 306 -18.01 -0.74 25.03
C LYS A 306 -18.67 0.08 23.94
N GLU A 307 -19.88 0.55 24.23
CA GLU A 307 -20.53 1.66 23.54
C GLU A 307 -19.50 2.75 23.20
N TYR A 308 -19.34 3.03 21.91
CA TYR A 308 -18.57 4.15 21.42
C TYR A 308 -19.33 5.43 21.81
N LYS A 309 -18.97 6.03 22.96
CA LYS A 309 -19.41 7.39 23.27
C LYS A 309 -18.75 8.35 22.28
N LYS A 310 -19.61 9.03 21.53
CA LYS A 310 -19.34 10.16 20.64
C LYS A 310 -18.39 11.15 21.35
N GLY A 311 -17.14 11.22 20.88
CA GLY A 311 -16.19 12.23 21.34
C GLY A 311 -16.62 13.59 20.80
N ASP A 312 -16.79 14.54 21.71
CA ASP A 312 -17.02 15.95 21.45
C ASP A 312 -15.91 16.52 20.56
N ASP A 313 -16.28 16.88 19.34
CA ASP A 313 -15.53 17.85 18.53
C ASP A 313 -15.88 19.25 19.04
N SER A 314 -15.10 19.75 20.00
CA SER A 314 -15.08 21.18 20.33
C SER A 314 -13.65 21.71 20.29
N LEU A 315 -13.34 22.41 19.20
CA LEU A 315 -12.25 23.38 19.10
C LEU A 315 -12.41 24.49 20.15
N GLY A 316 -11.29 24.88 20.78
CA GLY A 316 -11.11 26.14 21.52
C GLY A 316 -11.72 26.12 22.92
N THR A 317 -11.01 26.35 24.02
CA THR A 317 -10.32 27.62 24.31
C THR A 317 -9.54 27.41 25.61
N LYS A 318 -8.28 27.88 25.69
CA LYS A 318 -7.57 28.04 26.96
C LYS A 318 -8.44 28.85 27.94
N LYS A 319 -8.79 28.27 29.10
CA LYS A 319 -9.27 29.06 30.25
C LYS A 319 -8.50 28.66 31.52
N LYS A 320 -8.09 29.72 32.22
CA LYS A 320 -7.24 29.82 33.40
C LYS A 320 -7.76 28.95 34.55
N ASN A 321 -6.83 28.29 35.25
CA ASN A 321 -7.06 27.76 36.59
C ASN A 321 -7.45 28.91 37.53
N VAL A 322 -8.68 28.87 38.04
CA VAL A 322 -9.09 29.62 39.24
C VAL A 322 -9.48 28.57 40.27
N ILE A 323 -8.71 28.54 41.34
CA ILE A 323 -8.91 27.76 42.55
C ILE A 323 -10.17 28.32 43.24
N SER A 324 -11.14 27.46 43.58
CA SER A 324 -12.21 27.83 44.50
C SER A 324 -12.58 26.68 45.43
N GLY A 325 -12.11 26.81 46.67
CA GLY A 325 -12.90 26.69 47.90
C GLY A 325 -13.88 25.53 48.06
N LYS A 326 -13.45 24.53 48.83
CA LYS A 326 -14.28 23.56 49.52
C LYS A 326 -15.09 24.28 50.62
N VAL A 327 -16.43 24.25 50.57
CA VAL A 327 -17.27 24.52 51.75
C VAL A 327 -18.18 23.33 51.99
N ARG A 328 -17.97 22.69 53.14
CA ARG A 328 -18.57 21.47 53.65
C ARG A 328 -19.78 21.89 54.50
N GLN A 329 -21.01 21.60 54.07
CA GLN A 329 -22.19 21.75 54.94
C GLN A 329 -22.40 20.51 55.81
N ARG A 330 -22.51 20.74 57.11
CA ARG A 330 -22.73 19.77 58.20
C ARG A 330 -24.24 19.73 58.47
N LYS A 331 -24.85 18.54 58.40
CA LYS A 331 -26.23 18.29 58.90
C LYS A 331 -26.23 18.35 60.43
N VAL A 332 -27.10 19.17 61.00
CA VAL A 332 -27.47 19.15 62.43
C VAL A 332 -28.85 18.53 62.53
N LYS A 333 -28.94 17.46 63.32
CA LYS A 333 -30.17 16.78 63.75
C LYS A 333 -30.57 17.43 65.08
N LYS A 334 -31.84 17.78 65.27
CA LYS A 334 -32.38 18.20 66.57
C LYS A 334 -33.73 17.53 66.77
N ASP A 335 -33.83 16.75 67.84
CA ASP A 335 -35.00 16.01 68.27
C ASP A 335 -36.04 16.90 68.98
N GLU A 336 -37.28 16.43 68.91
CA GLU A 336 -38.52 16.58 69.72
C GLU A 336 -38.64 17.66 70.82
N THR A 337 -39.77 18.37 70.84
CA THR A 337 -40.86 18.29 71.85
C THR A 337 -41.76 19.53 71.79
N THR A 338 -43.04 19.38 71.41
CA THR A 338 -44.28 19.59 72.20
C THR A 338 -45.50 19.54 71.29
#